data_AF-A0A3A1WHY9-F1
#
_entry.id   AF-A0A3A1WHY9-F1
#
_cell.length_a   1.000
_cell.length_b   1.000
_cell.length_c   1.000
_cell.angle_alpha   90.00
_cell.angle_beta   90.00
_cell.angle_gamma   90.00
#
_symmetry.space_group_name_H-M   'P 1'
#
loop_
_entity.id
_entity.type
_entity.pdbx_description
1 polymer ?
#
loop_
_entity_poly.entity_id
_entity_poly.type
_entity_poly.pdbx_seq_one_letter_code
_entity_poly.pdbx_strand_id
1 'polypeptide(L)'
;MDPVSDPPVRLVMRYELARLAPSRRARTVLPPISASRGAETDYTNALRAMLRGLADEVQATILPEVEAEMARQRMLTQDAVRMGMFDRLLDVALGLALVAERTVTRILGLEVDRHTERWKASVRSTLGIDIATVVRNEDLGDYLETVTDRNVGLIRKLARDTSENVRQAVLNAILQGRTAKQLRGDLTDQFGISQRRAKVIARDQIAKVTSDLNQRRHTQAGITHYVWSTSHDERVRARHRALDGNEYEYGKPTGAEQGLPPGQPIQCRCVGRAIVIFDGERF
;
A
#
# COMPACT_ATOMS: atom_id res chain seq x y z
N MET A 1 4.02 -11.81 9.67
CA MET A 1 4.40 -10.50 9.14
C MET A 1 3.81 -9.52 10.12
N ASP A 2 4.59 -9.16 11.13
CA ASP A 2 4.12 -8.21 12.13
C ASP A 2 3.78 -6.89 11.42
N PRO A 3 2.63 -6.28 11.72
CA PRO A 3 2.34 -4.96 11.18
C PRO A 3 3.44 -4.05 11.69
N VAL A 4 4.25 -3.51 10.79
CA VAL A 4 4.97 -2.27 11.07
C VAL A 4 3.88 -1.26 11.35
N SER A 5 3.56 -1.08 12.62
CA SER A 5 2.63 -0.07 13.08
C SER A 5 3.32 1.26 12.87
N ASP A 6 2.82 2.06 11.93
CA ASP A 6 3.27 3.44 11.80
C ASP A 6 3.16 4.11 13.17
N PRO A 7 4.10 5.01 13.52
CA PRO A 7 3.98 5.80 14.73
C PRO A 7 2.61 6.50 14.73
N PRO A 8 1.94 6.60 15.90
CA PRO A 8 0.61 7.18 15.98
C PRO A 8 0.62 8.57 15.36
N VAL A 9 -0.39 8.85 14.51
CA VAL A 9 -0.60 10.18 13.95
C VAL A 9 -0.68 11.18 15.11
N ARG A 10 0.30 12.09 15.22
CA ARG A 10 0.23 13.17 16.20
C ARG A 10 -1.00 14.02 15.90
N LEU A 11 -1.95 14.03 16.84
CA LEU A 11 -3.17 14.83 16.77
C LEU A 11 -2.81 16.30 17.03
N VAL A 12 -2.37 17.01 16.00
CA VAL A 12 -2.01 18.43 16.08
C VAL A 12 -3.04 19.24 15.32
N MET A 13 -3.86 19.99 16.04
CA MET A 13 -4.73 21.00 15.45
C MET A 13 -3.88 22.17 14.92
N ARG A 14 -4.16 22.61 13.69
CA ARG A 14 -3.48 23.74 13.03
C ARG A 14 -4.44 24.89 12.76
N TYR A 15 -5.68 24.57 12.44
CA TYR A 15 -6.77 25.51 12.25
C TYR A 15 -8.08 24.84 12.68
N GLU A 16 -9.11 25.64 12.93
CA GLU A 16 -10.41 25.16 13.37
C GLU A 16 -11.43 25.38 12.26
N LEU A 17 -11.76 24.32 11.52
CA LEU A 17 -12.61 24.42 10.33
C LEU A 17 -14.02 24.93 10.67
N ALA A 18 -14.53 24.60 11.85
CA ALA A 18 -15.84 25.04 12.34
C ALA A 18 -15.93 26.57 12.47
N ARG A 19 -14.84 27.25 12.83
CA ARG A 19 -14.80 28.73 12.95
C ARG A 19 -14.64 29.44 11.62
N LEU A 20 -14.06 28.76 10.63
CA LEU A 20 -13.83 29.33 9.30
C LEU A 20 -15.08 29.30 8.42
N ALA A 21 -16.00 28.36 8.66
CA ALA A 21 -17.19 28.16 7.85
C ALA A 21 -18.45 28.62 8.60
N PRO A 22 -19.17 29.66 8.11
CA PRO A 22 -20.48 30.00 8.65
C PRO A 22 -21.47 28.88 8.32
N SER A 23 -22.12 28.29 9.33
CA SER A 23 -23.10 27.22 9.15
C SER A 23 -24.31 27.42 10.04
N ARG A 24 -25.50 27.30 9.45
CA ARG A 24 -26.78 27.21 10.19
C ARG A 24 -27.04 25.81 10.75
N ARG A 25 -26.28 24.80 10.31
CA ARG A 25 -26.39 23.42 10.79
C ARG A 25 -25.47 23.24 11.99
N ALA A 26 -25.94 22.52 13.00
CA ALA A 26 -25.12 22.12 14.15
C ALA A 26 -23.99 21.15 13.76
N ARG A 27 -24.19 20.36 12.70
CA ARG A 27 -23.18 19.43 12.18
C ARG A 27 -23.29 19.21 10.68
N THR A 28 -22.15 18.92 10.05
CA THR A 28 -22.05 18.54 8.64
C THR A 28 -21.03 17.42 8.46
N VAL A 29 -21.37 16.40 7.66
CA VAL A 29 -20.47 15.29 7.33
C VAL A 29 -19.89 15.52 5.93
N LEU A 30 -18.56 15.61 5.84
CA LEU A 30 -17.87 15.82 4.56
C LEU A 30 -17.96 14.57 3.66
N PRO A 31 -17.88 14.74 2.33
CA PRO A 31 -17.85 13.60 1.41
C PRO A 31 -16.56 12.78 1.58
N PRO A 32 -16.60 11.49 1.23
CA PRO A 32 -15.45 10.60 1.37
C PRO A 32 -14.32 10.97 0.39
N ILE A 33 -13.08 10.93 0.87
CA ILE A 33 -11.88 10.96 0.02
C ILE A 33 -11.31 9.54 -0.01
N SER A 34 -11.47 8.88 -1.16
CA SER A 34 -11.10 7.47 -1.36
C SER A 34 -9.78 7.30 -2.10
N ALA A 35 -9.18 6.12 -1.92
CA ALA A 35 -7.96 5.69 -2.58
C ALA A 35 -8.02 5.86 -4.10
N SER A 36 -6.91 6.29 -4.70
CA SER A 36 -6.82 6.49 -6.15
C SER A 36 -6.60 5.17 -6.87
N ARG A 37 -7.57 4.76 -7.71
CA ARG A 37 -7.43 3.60 -8.60
C ARG A 37 -6.26 3.73 -9.58
N GLY A 38 -5.96 4.95 -10.03
CA GLY A 38 -4.81 5.22 -10.91
C GLY A 38 -3.50 4.91 -10.19
N ALA A 39 -3.35 5.41 -8.96
CA ALA A 39 -2.17 5.15 -8.13
C ALA A 39 -1.98 3.67 -7.81
N GLU A 40 -3.06 2.97 -7.47
CA GLU A 40 -3.03 1.52 -7.27
C GLU A 40 -2.53 0.79 -8.52
N THR A 41 -2.98 1.23 -9.70
CA THR A 41 -2.61 0.65 -10.98
C THR A 41 -1.14 0.91 -11.30
N ASP A 42 -0.68 2.15 -11.15
CA ASP A 42 0.70 2.55 -11.40
C ASP A 42 1.67 1.83 -10.46
N TYR A 43 1.33 1.75 -9.18
CA TYR A 43 2.12 1.00 -8.19
C TYR A 43 2.13 -0.49 -8.54
N THR A 44 0.97 -1.09 -8.84
CA THR A 44 0.91 -2.49 -9.29
C THR A 44 1.85 -2.69 -10.49
N ASN A 45 1.78 -1.83 -11.51
CA ASN A 45 2.59 -1.93 -12.71
C ASN A 45 4.10 -1.82 -12.42
N ALA A 46 4.52 -0.94 -11.51
CA ALA A 46 5.91 -0.83 -11.09
C ALA A 46 6.44 -2.14 -10.50
N LEU A 47 5.68 -2.78 -9.59
CA LEU A 47 6.06 -4.07 -9.01
C LEU A 47 6.02 -5.20 -10.02
N ARG A 48 5.03 -5.20 -10.92
CA ARG A 48 4.95 -6.21 -11.98
C ARG A 48 6.09 -6.08 -12.99
N ALA A 49 6.58 -4.87 -13.25
CA ALA A 49 7.74 -4.65 -14.10
C ALA A 49 9.01 -5.22 -13.47
N MET A 50 9.23 -4.98 -12.17
CA MET A 50 10.31 -5.60 -11.40
C MET A 50 10.24 -7.13 -11.46
N LEU A 51 9.06 -7.72 -11.21
CA LEU A 51 8.88 -9.17 -11.25
C LEU A 51 9.05 -9.78 -12.64
N ARG A 52 8.66 -9.06 -13.70
CA ARG A 52 8.91 -9.49 -15.09
C ARG A 52 10.39 -9.49 -15.41
N GLY A 53 11.11 -8.41 -15.09
CA GLY A 53 12.57 -8.37 -15.28
C GLY A 53 13.29 -9.50 -14.54
N LEU A 54 12.82 -9.85 -13.34
CA LEU A 54 13.35 -11.00 -12.60
C LEU A 54 13.04 -12.34 -13.30
N ALA A 55 11.82 -12.52 -13.83
CA ALA A 55 11.47 -13.72 -14.59
C ALA A 55 12.28 -13.83 -15.88
N ASP A 56 12.52 -12.72 -16.56
CA ASP A 56 13.34 -12.65 -17.77
C ASP A 56 14.79 -13.06 -17.47
N GLU A 57 15.37 -12.60 -16.34
CA GLU A 57 16.70 -13.03 -15.89
C GLU A 57 16.74 -14.54 -15.62
N VAL A 58 15.74 -15.10 -14.91
CA VAL A 58 15.66 -16.55 -14.66
C VAL A 58 15.60 -17.35 -15.96
N GLN A 59 14.85 -16.87 -16.95
CA GLN A 59 14.74 -17.51 -18.25
C GLN A 59 16.03 -17.43 -19.07
N ALA A 60 16.75 -16.31 -18.96
CA ALA A 60 17.96 -16.06 -19.73
C ALA A 60 19.20 -16.77 -19.16
N THR A 61 19.33 -16.86 -17.83
CA THR A 61 20.58 -17.30 -17.19
C THR A 61 20.42 -18.61 -16.42
N ILE A 62 19.38 -18.76 -15.61
CA ILE A 62 19.24 -19.93 -14.72
C ILE A 62 18.67 -21.15 -15.45
N LEU A 63 17.56 -20.98 -16.18
CA LEU A 63 16.88 -22.11 -16.80
C LEU A 63 17.76 -22.89 -17.80
N PRO A 64 18.51 -22.26 -18.72
CA PRO A 64 19.36 -22.99 -19.66
C PRO A 64 20.43 -23.84 -18.96
N GLU A 65 21.06 -23.30 -17.92
CA GLU A 65 22.10 -24.00 -17.16
C GLU A 65 21.51 -25.19 -16.38
N VAL A 66 20.37 -24.98 -15.71
CA VAL A 66 19.70 -26.03 -14.94
C VAL A 66 19.19 -27.15 -15.86
N GLU A 67 18.57 -26.81 -16.99
CA GLU A 67 18.05 -27.79 -17.95
C GLU A 67 19.16 -28.61 -18.61
N ALA A 68 20.27 -27.96 -18.99
CA ALA A 68 21.44 -28.64 -19.53
C ALA A 68 22.01 -29.65 -18.52
N GLU A 69 22.03 -29.32 -17.24
CA GLU A 69 22.51 -30.22 -16.20
C GLU A 69 21.54 -31.37 -15.92
N MET A 70 20.24 -31.10 -15.86
CA MET A 70 19.21 -32.13 -15.72
C MET A 70 19.27 -33.15 -16.87
N ALA A 71 19.56 -32.70 -18.10
CA ALA A 71 19.70 -33.57 -19.27
C ALA A 71 20.92 -34.50 -19.20
N ARG A 72 21.98 -34.09 -18.50
CA ARG A 72 23.22 -34.89 -18.36
C ARG A 72 23.06 -36.08 -17.39
N GLN A 73 21.93 -36.18 -16.67
CA GLN A 73 21.65 -37.21 -15.65
C GLN A 73 22.78 -37.40 -14.62
N ARG A 74 23.64 -36.39 -14.43
CA ARG A 74 24.70 -36.46 -13.41
C ARG A 74 24.05 -36.29 -12.05
N MET A 75 24.31 -37.26 -11.16
CA MET A 75 24.05 -37.10 -9.73
C MET A 75 24.80 -35.85 -9.28
N LEU A 76 24.09 -34.84 -8.79
CA LEU A 76 24.73 -33.55 -8.56
C LEU A 76 25.79 -33.66 -7.46
N THR A 77 27.05 -33.58 -7.86
CA THR A 77 28.13 -33.25 -6.94
C THR A 77 27.99 -31.78 -6.58
N GLN A 78 27.82 -31.51 -5.29
CA GLN A 78 27.73 -30.20 -4.68
C GLN A 78 28.98 -29.38 -5.07
N ASP A 79 28.89 -28.41 -5.97
CA ASP A 79 30.00 -27.47 -6.13
C ASP A 79 29.57 -26.06 -6.56
N ALA A 80 30.45 -25.10 -6.23
CA ALA A 80 30.31 -23.63 -6.15
C ALA A 80 29.52 -22.91 -7.25
N VAL A 81 29.33 -23.53 -8.41
CA VAL A 81 28.47 -23.06 -9.52
C VAL A 81 27.03 -22.80 -9.06
N ARG A 82 26.55 -23.59 -8.08
CA ARG A 82 25.19 -23.47 -7.52
C ARG A 82 24.95 -22.19 -6.70
N MET A 83 25.98 -21.53 -6.15
CA MET A 83 25.80 -20.33 -5.33
C MET A 83 25.84 -19.05 -6.19
N GLY A 84 26.83 -18.93 -7.08
CA GLY A 84 27.07 -17.69 -7.83
C GLY A 84 25.93 -17.26 -8.76
N MET A 85 25.18 -18.20 -9.36
CA MET A 85 24.04 -17.85 -10.23
C MET A 85 22.86 -17.24 -9.44
N PHE A 86 22.65 -17.68 -8.20
CA PHE A 86 21.59 -17.11 -7.36
C PHE A 86 22.02 -15.80 -6.70
N ASP A 87 23.31 -15.62 -6.43
CA ASP A 87 23.87 -14.34 -5.99
C ASP A 87 23.65 -13.27 -7.07
N ARG A 88 23.96 -13.60 -8.33
CA ARG A 88 23.66 -12.73 -9.49
C ARG A 88 22.16 -12.44 -9.61
N LEU A 89 21.30 -13.44 -9.45
CA LEU A 89 19.85 -13.25 -9.48
C LEU A 89 19.39 -12.28 -8.38
N LEU A 90 19.96 -12.40 -7.18
CA LEU A 90 19.67 -11.51 -6.06
C LEU A 90 20.13 -10.08 -6.36
N ASP A 91 21.32 -9.89 -6.93
CA ASP A 91 21.82 -8.58 -7.33
C ASP A 91 20.91 -7.91 -8.37
N VAL A 92 20.48 -8.67 -9.39
CA VAL A 92 19.49 -8.19 -10.39
C VAL A 92 18.16 -7.84 -9.71
N ALA A 93 17.67 -8.69 -8.81
CA ALA A 93 16.43 -8.43 -8.08
C ALA A 93 16.50 -7.15 -7.24
N LEU A 94 17.63 -6.90 -6.56
CA LEU A 94 17.85 -5.68 -5.79
C LEU A 94 18.00 -4.44 -6.69
N GLY A 95 18.67 -4.56 -7.83
CA GLY A 95 18.74 -3.49 -8.83
C GLY A 95 17.36 -3.09 -9.38
N LEU A 96 16.54 -4.08 -9.73
CA LEU A 96 15.16 -3.86 -10.18
C LEU A 96 14.28 -3.30 -9.06
N ALA A 97 14.49 -3.73 -7.81
CA ALA A 97 13.82 -3.19 -6.64
C ALA A 97 14.08 -1.68 -6.48
N LEU A 98 15.33 -1.23 -6.66
CA LEU A 98 15.66 0.21 -6.61
C LEU A 98 14.91 1.04 -7.67
N VAL A 99 14.68 0.48 -8.87
CA VAL A 99 13.87 1.14 -9.91
C VAL A 99 12.41 1.24 -9.49
N ALA A 100 11.86 0.15 -8.93
CA ALA A 100 10.50 0.12 -8.41
C ALA A 100 10.33 1.08 -7.22
N GLU A 101 11.27 1.11 -6.29
CA GLU A 101 11.32 2.02 -5.14
C GLU A 101 11.19 3.48 -5.60
N ARG A 102 12.06 3.94 -6.51
CA ARG A 102 12.00 5.32 -7.04
C ARG A 102 10.65 5.65 -7.69
N THR A 103 10.10 4.69 -8.43
CA THR A 103 8.79 4.85 -9.09
C THR A 103 7.68 4.99 -8.07
N VAL A 104 7.69 4.15 -7.03
CA VAL A 104 6.68 4.15 -5.97
C VAL A 104 6.78 5.39 -5.09
N THR A 105 7.98 5.84 -4.72
CA THR A 105 8.18 7.10 -3.99
C THR A 105 7.56 8.28 -4.74
N ARG A 106 7.77 8.36 -6.06
CA ARG A 106 7.14 9.38 -6.91
C ARG A 106 5.61 9.28 -6.91
N ILE A 107 5.06 8.07 -6.99
CA ILE A 107 3.60 7.84 -6.93
C ILE A 107 3.05 8.32 -5.58
N LEU A 108 3.69 7.97 -4.47
CA LEU A 108 3.25 8.37 -3.12
C LEU A 108 3.29 9.90 -2.94
N GLY A 109 4.32 10.59 -3.44
CA GLY A 109 4.36 12.04 -3.45
C GLY A 109 3.18 12.66 -4.21
N LEU A 110 2.91 12.17 -5.42
CA LEU A 110 1.77 12.62 -6.22
C LEU A 110 0.41 12.33 -5.54
N GLU A 111 0.30 11.24 -4.77
CA GLU A 111 -0.90 10.97 -3.98
C GLU A 111 -1.10 11.97 -2.83
N VAL A 112 -0.02 12.40 -2.18
CA VAL A 112 -0.09 13.44 -1.14
C VAL A 112 -0.62 14.76 -1.72
N ASP A 113 -0.10 15.16 -2.88
CA ASP A 113 -0.54 16.37 -3.57
C ASP A 113 -2.00 16.26 -4.02
N ARG A 114 -2.36 15.15 -4.66
CA ARG A 114 -3.74 14.90 -5.13
C ARG A 114 -4.73 14.85 -3.97
N HIS A 115 -4.34 14.22 -2.87
CA HIS A 115 -5.17 14.17 -1.66
C HIS A 115 -5.42 15.57 -1.11
N THR A 116 -4.36 16.39 -1.03
CA THR A 116 -4.45 17.77 -0.57
C THR A 116 -5.43 18.61 -1.41
N GLU A 117 -5.40 18.46 -2.73
CA GLU A 117 -6.36 19.14 -3.61
C GLU A 117 -7.79 18.61 -3.44
N ARG A 118 -7.97 17.29 -3.26
CA ARG A 118 -9.28 16.71 -2.95
C ARG A 118 -9.83 17.17 -1.60
N TRP A 119 -8.97 17.37 -0.60
CA TRP A 119 -9.35 17.91 0.70
C TRP A 119 -9.89 19.34 0.56
N LYS A 120 -9.14 20.23 -0.12
CA LYS A 120 -9.59 21.60 -0.40
C LYS A 120 -10.92 21.62 -1.16
N ALA A 121 -11.05 20.81 -2.21
CA ALA A 121 -12.27 20.70 -3.01
C ALA A 121 -13.48 20.16 -2.21
N SER A 122 -13.24 19.18 -1.33
CA SER A 122 -14.26 18.62 -0.44
C SER A 122 -14.81 19.68 0.51
N VAL A 123 -13.93 20.44 1.16
CA VAL A 123 -14.31 21.55 2.04
C VAL A 123 -15.02 22.65 1.26
N ARG A 124 -14.48 23.09 0.12
CA ARG A 124 -15.09 24.15 -0.70
C ARG A 124 -16.50 23.77 -1.18
N SER A 125 -16.69 22.55 -1.66
CA SER A 125 -18.00 22.11 -2.17
C SER A 125 -19.04 21.90 -1.07
N THR A 126 -18.62 21.59 0.16
CA THR A 126 -19.54 21.29 1.27
C THR A 126 -19.82 22.50 2.17
N LEU A 127 -18.80 23.32 2.43
CA LEU A 127 -18.84 24.44 3.37
C LEU A 127 -18.77 25.82 2.70
N GLY A 128 -18.50 25.88 1.40
CA GLY A 128 -18.46 27.14 0.64
C GLY A 128 -17.23 28.02 0.90
N ILE A 129 -16.23 27.52 1.64
CA ILE A 129 -15.02 28.27 2.00
C ILE A 129 -13.77 27.73 1.29
N ASP A 130 -12.79 28.60 1.07
CA ASP A 130 -11.47 28.23 0.61
C ASP A 130 -10.50 28.15 1.80
N ILE A 131 -9.77 27.03 1.89
CA ILE A 131 -8.80 26.75 2.96
C ILE A 131 -7.36 26.71 2.44
N ALA A 132 -7.10 27.13 1.20
CA ALA A 132 -5.77 27.08 0.60
C ALA A 132 -4.69 27.82 1.41
N THR A 133 -5.05 28.89 2.13
CA THR A 133 -4.12 29.69 2.95
C THR A 133 -3.78 29.05 4.30
N VAL A 134 -4.64 28.16 4.81
CA VAL A 134 -4.46 27.51 6.12
C VAL A 134 -3.96 26.06 6.02
N VAL A 135 -4.15 25.42 4.86
CA VAL A 135 -3.64 24.08 4.59
C VAL A 135 -2.15 24.15 4.25
N ARG A 136 -1.31 23.67 5.16
CA ARG A 136 0.14 23.56 4.97
C ARG A 136 0.57 22.12 4.70
N ASN A 137 1.62 21.96 3.89
CA ASN A 137 2.20 20.66 3.56
C ASN A 137 3.46 20.32 4.38
N GLU A 138 3.98 21.29 5.13
CA GLU A 138 5.19 21.15 5.96
C GLU A 138 5.13 19.91 6.88
N ASP A 139 3.96 19.61 7.46
CA ASP A 139 3.75 18.47 8.35
C ASP A 139 3.60 17.11 7.65
N LEU A 140 3.58 17.07 6.32
CA LEU A 140 3.46 15.83 5.56
C LEU A 140 4.81 15.25 5.13
N GLY A 141 5.92 15.99 5.33
CA GLY A 141 7.28 15.54 5.03
C GLY A 141 7.65 14.26 5.80
N ASP A 142 7.66 14.33 7.14
CA ASP A 142 7.98 13.18 8.01
C ASP A 142 7.05 11.98 7.76
N TYR A 143 5.79 12.26 7.44
CA TYR A 143 4.83 11.23 7.09
C TYR A 143 5.16 10.57 5.76
N LEU A 144 5.47 11.36 4.72
CA LEU A 144 5.86 10.85 3.41
C LEU A 144 7.14 10.01 3.50
N GLU A 145 8.10 10.42 4.32
CA GLU A 145 9.32 9.65 4.61
C GLU A 145 8.96 8.29 5.24
N THR A 146 8.16 8.30 6.31
CA THR A 146 7.72 7.07 7.01
C THR A 146 7.03 6.08 6.06
N VAL A 147 6.07 6.56 5.25
CA VAL A 147 5.38 5.66 4.30
C VAL A 147 6.28 5.23 3.16
N THR A 148 7.24 6.05 2.75
CA THR A 148 8.23 5.69 1.74
C THR A 148 9.09 4.54 2.25
N ASP A 149 9.63 4.64 3.47
CA ASP A 149 10.47 3.61 4.08
C ASP A 149 9.74 2.28 4.23
N ARG A 150 8.49 2.33 4.70
CA ARG A 150 7.63 1.14 4.78
C ARG A 150 7.47 0.47 3.41
N ASN A 151 7.21 1.26 2.37
CA ASN A 151 7.01 0.75 1.01
C ASN A 151 8.31 0.20 0.42
N VAL A 152 9.44 0.88 0.62
CA VAL A 152 10.77 0.39 0.26
C VAL A 152 11.04 -0.98 0.90
N GLY A 153 10.74 -1.13 2.19
CA GLY A 153 10.84 -2.42 2.89
C GLY A 153 10.00 -3.53 2.25
N LEU A 154 8.75 -3.24 1.88
CA LEU A 154 7.85 -4.19 1.21
C LEU A 154 8.35 -4.60 -0.17
N ILE A 155 8.87 -3.65 -0.95
CA ILE A 155 9.41 -3.88 -2.31
C ILE A 155 10.64 -4.78 -2.24
N ARG A 156 11.61 -4.42 -1.39
CA ARG A 156 12.83 -5.21 -1.20
C ARG A 156 12.50 -6.61 -0.70
N LYS A 157 11.53 -6.74 0.22
CA LYS A 157 11.07 -8.04 0.69
C LYS A 157 10.43 -8.86 -0.44
N LEU A 158 9.60 -8.25 -1.29
CA LEU A 158 9.01 -8.93 -2.43
C LEU A 158 10.09 -9.44 -3.41
N ALA A 159 11.10 -8.62 -3.70
CA ALA A 159 12.23 -9.00 -4.55
C ALA A 159 13.00 -10.19 -3.96
N ARG A 160 13.45 -10.07 -2.70
CA ARG A 160 14.19 -11.14 -2.00
C ARG A 160 13.40 -12.43 -1.89
N ASP A 161 12.15 -12.36 -1.44
CA ASP A 161 11.29 -13.53 -1.29
C ASP A 161 11.08 -14.22 -2.66
N THR A 162 10.98 -13.46 -3.76
CA THR A 162 10.82 -14.03 -5.10
C THR A 162 12.09 -14.73 -5.56
N SER A 163 13.26 -14.11 -5.41
CA SER A 163 14.54 -14.75 -5.76
C SER A 163 14.79 -16.01 -4.93
N GLU A 164 14.45 -15.98 -3.64
CA GLU A 164 14.55 -17.14 -2.75
C GLU A 164 13.60 -18.26 -3.18
N ASN A 165 12.36 -17.94 -3.54
CA ASN A 165 11.41 -18.95 -4.05
C ASN A 165 11.88 -19.58 -5.36
N VAL A 166 12.50 -18.80 -6.26
CA VAL A 166 13.12 -19.32 -7.48
C VAL A 166 14.24 -20.29 -7.13
N ARG A 167 15.14 -19.90 -6.22
CA ARG A 167 16.20 -20.77 -5.73
C ARG A 167 15.63 -22.08 -5.22
N GLN A 168 14.67 -22.04 -4.30
CA GLN A 168 14.05 -23.23 -3.74
C GLN A 168 13.38 -24.12 -4.79
N ALA A 169 12.66 -23.54 -5.76
CA ALA A 169 12.05 -24.29 -6.85
C ALA A 169 13.11 -25.07 -7.66
N VAL A 170 14.22 -24.42 -8.01
CA VAL A 170 15.34 -25.05 -8.73
C VAL A 170 16.00 -26.15 -7.88
N LEU A 171 16.30 -25.88 -6.61
CA LEU A 171 16.92 -26.89 -5.74
C LEU A 171 16.03 -28.12 -5.58
N ASN A 172 14.71 -27.91 -5.38
CA ASN A 172 13.74 -28.98 -5.22
C ASN A 172 13.55 -29.79 -6.50
N ALA A 173 13.49 -29.12 -7.65
CA ALA A 173 13.37 -29.80 -8.95
C ALA A 173 14.54 -30.77 -9.16
N ILE A 174 15.73 -30.31 -8.82
CA ILE A 174 16.95 -31.11 -8.89
C ILE A 174 16.91 -32.29 -7.91
N LEU A 175 16.67 -32.03 -6.61
CA LEU A 175 16.70 -33.07 -5.58
C LEU A 175 15.66 -34.17 -5.78
N GLN A 176 14.51 -33.81 -6.35
CA GLN A 176 13.40 -34.73 -6.58
C GLN A 176 13.43 -35.36 -7.98
N GLY A 177 14.47 -35.10 -8.79
CA GLY A 177 14.55 -35.61 -10.17
C GLY A 177 13.38 -35.17 -11.04
N ARG A 178 12.86 -33.94 -10.84
CA ARG A 178 11.80 -33.37 -11.68
C ARG A 178 12.30 -33.19 -13.11
N THR A 179 11.37 -33.08 -14.04
CA THR A 179 11.66 -32.74 -15.45
C THR A 179 11.77 -31.22 -15.63
N ALA A 180 12.47 -30.78 -16.69
CA ALA A 180 12.54 -29.37 -17.08
C ALA A 180 11.13 -28.74 -17.24
N LYS A 181 10.19 -29.49 -17.83
CA LYS A 181 8.79 -29.07 -17.98
C LYS A 181 8.12 -28.80 -16.62
N GLN A 182 8.36 -29.66 -15.62
CA GLN A 182 7.82 -29.47 -14.27
C GLN A 182 8.44 -28.24 -13.59
N LEU A 183 9.76 -28.06 -13.68
CA LEU A 183 10.43 -26.87 -13.14
C LEU A 183 9.88 -25.56 -13.73
N ARG A 184 9.67 -25.50 -15.06
CA ARG A 184 9.05 -24.33 -15.69
C ARG A 184 7.65 -24.04 -15.16
N GLY A 185 6.87 -25.09 -14.90
CA GLY A 185 5.56 -24.99 -14.26
C GLY A 185 5.67 -24.39 -12.86
N ASP A 186 6.54 -24.96 -12.02
CA ASP A 186 6.75 -24.51 -10.64
C ASP A 186 7.19 -23.04 -10.60
N LEU A 187 8.13 -22.63 -11.47
CA LEU A 187 8.57 -21.24 -11.56
C LEU A 187 7.45 -20.30 -12.01
N THR A 188 6.65 -20.72 -13.00
CA THR A 188 5.48 -19.95 -13.46
C THR A 188 4.50 -19.71 -12.32
N ASP A 189 4.23 -20.73 -11.51
CA ASP A 189 3.36 -20.62 -10.35
C ASP A 189 3.95 -19.69 -9.27
N GLN A 190 5.25 -19.80 -8.98
CA GLN A 190 5.93 -18.89 -8.03
C GLN A 190 5.84 -17.43 -8.47
N PHE A 191 6.14 -17.12 -9.73
CA PHE A 191 5.96 -15.77 -10.24
C PHE A 191 4.50 -15.34 -10.21
N GLY A 192 3.55 -16.23 -10.50
CA GLY A 192 2.12 -15.98 -10.35
C GLY A 192 1.72 -15.57 -8.93
N ILE A 193 2.30 -16.20 -7.90
CA ILE A 193 2.11 -15.83 -6.49
C ILE A 193 2.66 -14.43 -6.22
N SER A 194 3.90 -14.14 -6.64
CA SER A 194 4.52 -12.83 -6.46
C SER A 194 3.74 -11.72 -7.18
N GLN A 195 3.21 -11.98 -8.36
CA GLN A 195 2.37 -11.05 -9.14
C GLN A 195 1.04 -10.75 -8.43
N ARG A 196 0.43 -11.74 -7.77
CA ARG A 196 -0.76 -11.53 -6.93
C ARG A 196 -0.41 -10.72 -5.69
N ARG A 197 0.72 -11.02 -5.04
CA ARG A 197 1.21 -10.28 -3.86
C ARG A 197 1.52 -8.83 -4.19
N ALA A 198 2.12 -8.53 -5.34
CA ALA A 198 2.34 -7.17 -5.82
C ALA A 198 1.04 -6.34 -5.87
N LYS A 199 -0.03 -6.92 -6.41
CA LYS A 199 -1.36 -6.29 -6.45
C LYS A 199 -1.93 -6.04 -5.05
N VAL A 200 -1.73 -6.98 -4.13
CA VAL A 200 -2.16 -6.83 -2.73
C VAL A 200 -1.41 -5.71 -2.05
N ILE A 201 -0.08 -5.65 -2.20
CA ILE A 201 0.77 -4.58 -1.65
C ILE A 201 0.30 -3.22 -2.16
N ALA A 202 0.20 -3.04 -3.48
CA ALA A 202 -0.19 -1.76 -4.07
C ALA A 202 -1.53 -1.26 -3.53
N ARG A 203 -2.56 -2.14 -3.49
CA ARG A 203 -3.89 -1.79 -2.98
C ARG A 203 -3.90 -1.44 -1.51
N ASP A 204 -3.24 -2.26 -0.71
CA ASP A 204 -3.14 -2.07 0.74
C ASP A 204 -2.46 -0.75 1.08
N GLN A 205 -1.36 -0.46 0.41
CA GLN A 205 -0.54 0.71 0.73
C GLN A 205 -1.19 2.02 0.27
N ILE A 206 -1.82 2.07 -0.90
CA ILE A 206 -2.57 3.27 -1.34
C ILE A 206 -3.79 3.54 -0.43
N ALA A 207 -4.49 2.48 0.01
CA ALA A 207 -5.62 2.62 0.92
C ALA A 207 -5.20 3.16 2.29
N LYS A 208 -4.13 2.62 2.88
CA LYS A 208 -3.54 3.11 4.13
C LYS A 208 -3.10 4.56 4.01
N VAL A 209 -2.35 4.88 2.96
CA VAL A 209 -1.87 6.26 2.73
C VAL A 209 -3.02 7.26 2.65
N THR A 210 -4.10 6.88 1.97
CA THR A 210 -5.29 7.73 1.87
C THR A 210 -6.01 7.89 3.22
N SER A 211 -6.12 6.81 3.98
CA SER A 211 -6.73 6.83 5.32
C SER A 211 -5.93 7.71 6.30
N ASP A 212 -4.61 7.54 6.32
CA ASP A 212 -3.71 8.32 7.16
C ASP A 212 -3.79 9.82 6.81
N LEU A 213 -3.82 10.15 5.51
CA LEU A 213 -3.99 11.52 5.04
C LEU A 213 -5.37 12.10 5.42
N ASN A 214 -6.44 11.32 5.32
CA ASN A 214 -7.77 11.73 5.79
C ASN A 214 -7.72 12.08 7.28
N GLN A 215 -7.22 11.17 8.11
CA GLN A 215 -7.10 11.40 9.55
C GLN A 215 -6.27 12.65 9.84
N ARG A 216 -5.08 12.77 9.25
CA ARG A 216 -4.19 13.92 9.45
C ARG A 216 -4.86 15.24 9.09
N ARG A 217 -5.51 15.32 7.92
CA ARG A 217 -6.19 16.54 7.47
C ARG A 217 -7.37 16.88 8.37
N HIS A 218 -8.15 15.89 8.79
CA HIS A 218 -9.26 16.10 9.70
C HIS A 218 -8.77 16.63 11.04
N THR A 219 -7.75 16.00 11.64
CA THR A 219 -7.23 16.40 12.95
C THR A 219 -6.53 17.77 12.90
N GLN A 220 -5.82 18.08 11.80
CA GLN A 220 -5.26 19.41 11.55
C GLN A 220 -6.35 20.50 11.49
N ALA A 221 -7.54 20.13 11.01
CA ALA A 221 -8.70 21.00 10.89
C ALA A 221 -9.56 21.08 12.17
N GLY A 222 -9.10 20.51 13.28
CA GLY A 222 -9.83 20.49 14.56
C GLY A 222 -10.97 19.47 14.61
N ILE A 223 -11.07 18.57 13.63
CA ILE A 223 -12.12 17.55 13.59
C ILE A 223 -11.71 16.36 14.46
N THR A 224 -12.58 16.03 15.42
CA THR A 224 -12.36 14.94 16.39
C THR A 224 -13.11 13.67 16.04
N HIS A 225 -14.20 13.76 15.28
CA HIS A 225 -15.08 12.63 14.97
C HIS A 225 -15.23 12.39 13.46
N TYR A 226 -15.51 11.14 13.10
CA TYR A 226 -15.81 10.72 11.74
C TYR A 226 -16.93 9.68 11.69
N VAL A 227 -17.64 9.62 10.56
CA VAL A 227 -18.53 8.51 10.21
C VAL A 227 -17.73 7.47 9.43
N TRP A 228 -17.81 6.20 9.82
CA TRP A 228 -17.24 5.12 9.03
C TRP A 228 -18.05 4.93 7.73
N SER A 229 -17.37 4.92 6.58
CA SER A 229 -18.00 4.70 5.27
C SER A 229 -17.29 3.56 4.55
N THR A 230 -18.04 2.51 4.20
CA THR A 230 -17.52 1.40 3.41
C THR A 230 -17.47 1.74 1.92
N SER A 231 -16.91 0.84 1.11
CA SER A 231 -16.98 0.96 -0.35
C SER A 231 -18.33 0.54 -0.94
N HIS A 232 -19.26 0.05 -0.11
CA HIS A 232 -20.59 -0.43 -0.52
C HIS A 232 -20.58 -1.46 -1.66
N ASP A 233 -19.59 -2.36 -1.67
CA ASP A 233 -19.46 -3.43 -2.67
C ASP A 233 -19.44 -4.84 -2.04
N GLU A 234 -19.50 -5.86 -2.89
CA GLU A 234 -19.58 -7.27 -2.49
C GLU A 234 -18.33 -7.76 -1.72
N ARG A 235 -17.21 -7.05 -1.82
CA ARG A 235 -15.95 -7.41 -1.15
C ARG A 235 -15.85 -6.79 0.25
N VAL A 236 -16.82 -6.00 0.69
CA VAL A 236 -16.84 -5.44 2.05
C VAL A 236 -17.14 -6.55 3.06
N ARG A 237 -16.22 -6.70 4.03
CA ARG A 237 -16.33 -7.68 5.11
C ARG A 237 -17.62 -7.46 5.90
N ALA A 238 -18.27 -8.53 6.36
CA ALA A 238 -19.46 -8.45 7.20
C ALA A 238 -19.22 -7.57 8.45
N ARG A 239 -18.05 -7.70 9.08
CA ARG A 239 -17.63 -6.82 10.19
C ARG A 239 -17.68 -5.35 9.79
N HIS A 240 -17.07 -4.96 8.66
CA HIS A 240 -17.04 -3.56 8.22
C HIS A 240 -18.41 -3.05 7.79
N ARG A 241 -19.27 -3.91 7.22
CA ARG A 241 -20.67 -3.57 6.92
C ARG A 241 -21.44 -3.18 8.18
N ALA A 242 -21.19 -3.84 9.30
CA ALA A 242 -21.81 -3.49 10.59
C ALA A 242 -21.27 -2.18 11.20
N LEU A 243 -20.13 -1.67 10.73
CA LEU A 243 -19.56 -0.38 11.18
C LEU A 243 -20.03 0.79 10.31
N ASP A 244 -20.57 0.52 9.13
CA ASP A 244 -20.97 1.52 8.15
C ASP A 244 -22.03 2.47 8.73
N GLY A 245 -21.79 3.78 8.63
CA GLY A 245 -22.65 4.80 9.19
C GLY A 245 -22.43 5.09 10.69
N ASN A 246 -21.66 4.28 11.41
CA ASN A 246 -21.38 4.53 12.82
C ASN A 246 -20.34 5.64 13.00
N GLU A 247 -20.49 6.39 14.09
CA GLU A 247 -19.59 7.48 14.46
C GLU A 247 -18.46 6.98 15.36
N TYR A 248 -17.25 7.50 15.13
CA TYR A 248 -16.06 7.19 15.90
C TYR A 248 -15.24 8.44 16.15
N GLU A 249 -14.50 8.44 17.24
CA GLU A 249 -13.53 9.47 17.60
C GLU A 249 -12.13 9.07 17.10
N TYR A 250 -11.36 10.03 16.58
CA TYR A 250 -9.97 9.80 16.21
C TYR A 250 -9.12 9.44 17.44
N GLY A 251 -8.26 8.44 17.30
CA GLY A 251 -7.41 7.95 18.40
C GLY A 251 -8.10 6.98 19.37
N LYS A 252 -9.40 6.69 19.18
CA LYS A 252 -10.11 5.63 19.91
C LYS A 252 -10.21 4.35 19.07
N PRO A 253 -10.23 3.17 19.71
CA PRO A 253 -10.43 1.91 18.99
C PRO A 253 -11.83 1.84 18.37
N THR A 254 -11.93 1.13 17.25
CA THR A 254 -13.20 0.87 16.54
C THR A 254 -13.67 -0.58 16.72
N GLY A 255 -14.81 -0.94 16.10
CA GLY A 255 -15.24 -2.34 15.98
C GLY A 255 -14.50 -3.16 14.92
N ALA A 256 -13.49 -2.61 14.24
CA ALA A 256 -12.72 -3.30 13.21
C ALA A 256 -11.68 -4.26 13.79
N GLU A 257 -10.96 -4.97 12.93
CA GLU A 257 -9.84 -5.83 13.32
C GLU A 257 -8.84 -5.04 14.17
N GLN A 258 -8.53 -5.55 15.38
CA GLN A 258 -7.57 -4.93 16.31
C GLN A 258 -7.92 -3.47 16.70
N GLY A 259 -9.19 -3.08 16.59
CA GLY A 259 -9.62 -1.71 16.88
C GLY A 259 -9.15 -0.66 15.86
N LEU A 260 -8.66 -1.08 14.70
CA LEU A 260 -8.07 -0.20 13.69
C LEU A 260 -9.09 0.77 13.05
N PRO A 261 -8.68 1.97 12.62
CA PRO A 261 -9.55 2.90 11.91
C PRO A 261 -9.83 2.43 10.46
N PRO A 262 -10.81 3.03 9.74
CA PRO A 262 -11.13 2.63 8.37
C PRO A 262 -9.92 2.76 7.44
N GLY A 263 -9.74 1.79 6.53
CA GLY A 263 -8.63 1.80 5.57
C GLY A 263 -7.29 1.25 6.11
N GLN A 264 -7.16 1.02 7.42
CA GLN A 264 -5.96 0.42 8.01
C GLN A 264 -5.91 -1.12 7.98
N PRO A 265 -7.01 -1.87 8.18
CA PRO A 265 -6.98 -3.32 8.02
C PRO A 265 -6.54 -3.72 6.60
N ILE A 266 -5.88 -4.86 6.46
CA ILE A 266 -5.29 -5.29 5.18
C ILE A 266 -6.31 -5.22 4.03
N GLN A 267 -5.99 -4.62 2.88
CA GLN A 267 -6.93 -4.47 1.74
C GLN A 267 -8.28 -3.78 2.06
N CYS A 268 -8.39 -3.05 3.18
CA CYS A 268 -9.61 -2.30 3.51
C CYS A 268 -9.72 -1.08 2.60
N ARG A 269 -10.90 -0.87 2.00
CA ARG A 269 -11.22 0.31 1.17
C ARG A 269 -12.22 1.26 1.84
N CYS A 270 -12.49 1.05 3.13
CA CYS A 270 -13.33 1.95 3.92
C CYS A 270 -12.60 3.25 4.20
N VAL A 271 -13.34 4.33 4.45
CA VAL A 271 -12.82 5.66 4.74
C VAL A 271 -13.58 6.30 5.91
N GLY A 272 -12.91 7.21 6.62
CA GLY A 272 -13.55 8.06 7.61
C GLY A 272 -14.06 9.33 6.94
N ARG A 273 -15.34 9.65 7.11
CA ARG A 273 -15.95 10.90 6.66
C ARG A 273 -15.98 11.89 7.81
N ALA A 274 -15.28 13.00 7.69
CA ALA A 274 -15.15 14.00 8.74
C ALA A 274 -16.51 14.54 9.20
N ILE A 275 -16.72 14.63 10.51
CA ILE A 275 -17.85 15.33 11.12
C ILE A 275 -17.39 16.69 11.59
N VAL A 276 -17.86 17.75 10.93
CA VAL A 276 -17.66 19.13 11.39
C VAL A 276 -18.82 19.49 12.31
N ILE A 277 -18.51 19.84 13.56
CA ILE A 277 -19.46 20.31 14.56
C ILE A 277 -19.30 21.83 14.66
N PHE A 278 -20.40 22.56 14.59
CA PHE A 278 -20.40 24.03 14.66
C PHE A 278 -20.92 24.46 16.03
N ASP A 279 -20.17 25.32 16.71
CA ASP A 279 -20.64 26.01 17.90
C ASP A 279 -21.73 26.99 17.47
N GLY A 280 -22.96 26.76 17.92
CA GLY A 280 -24.18 27.32 17.34
C GLY A 280 -24.41 28.81 17.58
N GLU A 281 -23.52 29.69 17.14
CA GLU A 281 -23.85 31.11 16.99
C GLU A 281 -24.80 31.28 15.79
N ARG A 282 -26.10 31.32 16.10
CA ARG A 282 -27.16 31.74 15.19
C ARG A 282 -26.97 33.23 14.92
N PHE A 283 -26.35 33.58 13.79
CA PHE A 283 -26.45 34.94 13.23
C PHE A 283 -27.82 35.13 12.56
#